data_AF-A0A9W9YDJ2-F1
#
_entry.id   AF-A0A9W9YDJ2-F1
#
_cell.length_a   1.000
_cell.length_b   1.000
_cell.length_c   1.000
_cell.angle_alpha   90.00
_cell.angle_beta   90.00
_cell.angle_gamma   90.00
#
_symmetry.space_group_name_H-M   'P 1'
#
loop_
_entity.id
_entity.type
_entity.pdbx_description
1 polymer ?
#
loop_
_entity_poly.entity_id
_entity_poly.type
_entity_poly.pdbx_seq_one_letter_code
_entity_poly.pdbx_strand_id
1 'polypeptide(L)'
;MALSRQMKLATDEIQEESPRKRRCIAEEENRLAEIEIVDHVRRGPPVTHQEILRKSGGTQLRDTPKPLLVTKWVDYSNKYGFGAQLSDGSVTVRFNDCSKIALSPGKSTVHYCDQVNNACQCRSSAVPTNLQAKFMLLTYFANYMDKHLLKGGDSKVTTSADQPSFPFVDIWFRTDITMVMYLSNGTMQVNFFNDHTKIVLIPGASDILLIYIDKQREGTSYLMSDISSQGCAPEMVERLRYCRRVLKKVWDLVEEESNC
;
A
#
# COMPACT_ATOMS: atom_id res chain seq x y z
N MET A 1 29.75 -36.09 -12.72
CA MET A 1 30.51 -35.09 -13.50
C MET A 1 29.78 -34.54 -14.74
N ALA A 2 28.59 -35.02 -15.12
CA ALA A 2 27.80 -34.44 -16.21
C ALA A 2 26.84 -33.29 -15.77
N LEU A 3 26.46 -33.20 -14.48
CA LEU A 3 25.59 -32.12 -13.99
C LEU A 3 26.27 -30.75 -13.80
N SER A 4 27.60 -30.72 -13.69
CA SER A 4 28.35 -29.46 -13.50
C SER A 4 28.53 -28.66 -14.80
N ARG A 5 28.28 -29.28 -15.97
CA ARG A 5 28.43 -28.64 -17.29
C ARG A 5 27.12 -28.07 -17.84
N GLN A 6 25.96 -28.44 -17.29
CA GLN A 6 24.66 -27.83 -17.65
C GLN A 6 24.29 -26.61 -16.79
N MET A 7 24.89 -26.43 -15.61
CA MET A 7 24.72 -25.21 -14.81
C MET A 7 25.57 -24.02 -15.28
N LYS A 8 26.56 -24.23 -16.17
CA LYS A 8 27.47 -23.18 -16.65
C LYS A 8 27.06 -22.57 -18.00
N LEU A 9 26.00 -23.09 -18.63
CA LEU A 9 25.42 -22.54 -19.85
C LEU A 9 24.11 -21.77 -19.58
N ALA A 10 23.58 -21.83 -18.35
CA ALA A 10 22.44 -21.00 -17.93
C ALA A 10 22.88 -19.66 -17.31
N THR A 11 24.17 -19.48 -17.02
CA THR A 11 24.73 -18.24 -16.44
C THR A 11 25.21 -17.23 -17.47
N ASP A 12 25.36 -17.62 -18.74
CA ASP A 12 25.92 -16.74 -19.79
C ASP A 12 24.86 -16.20 -20.77
N GLU A 13 23.55 -16.48 -20.55
CA GLU A 13 22.45 -15.77 -21.23
C GLU A 13 21.81 -14.67 -20.36
N ILE A 14 22.32 -14.42 -19.15
CA ILE A 14 21.92 -13.27 -18.33
C ILE A 14 22.81 -12.07 -18.66
N GLN A 15 22.75 -11.59 -19.91
CA GLN A 15 23.29 -10.28 -20.27
C GLN A 15 22.35 -9.54 -21.22
N GLU A 16 21.12 -9.26 -20.78
CA GLU A 16 20.40 -8.04 -21.18
C GLU A 16 19.18 -7.75 -20.28
N GLU A 17 19.36 -7.71 -18.96
CA GLU A 17 18.30 -7.19 -18.09
C GLU A 17 18.33 -5.66 -18.01
N SER A 18 17.17 -5.06 -18.31
CA SER A 18 16.90 -3.62 -18.27
C SER A 18 17.35 -2.97 -16.96
N PRO A 19 17.91 -1.74 -16.99
CA PRO A 19 18.33 -0.99 -15.80
C PRO A 19 17.23 -0.83 -14.74
N ARG A 20 15.94 -0.83 -15.15
CA ARG A 20 14.79 -0.80 -14.23
C ARG A 20 14.68 -2.07 -13.40
N LYS A 21 14.91 -3.23 -14.01
CA LYS A 21 14.76 -4.55 -13.37
C LYS A 21 15.86 -4.78 -12.32
N ARG A 22 17.10 -4.37 -12.62
CA ARG A 22 18.22 -4.39 -11.66
C ARG A 22 18.00 -3.48 -10.44
N ARG A 23 17.38 -2.32 -10.65
CA ARG A 23 17.03 -1.39 -9.57
C ARG A 23 15.94 -1.95 -8.67
N CYS A 24 14.91 -2.56 -9.25
CA CYS A 24 13.87 -3.26 -8.50
C CYS A 24 14.48 -4.38 -7.64
N ILE A 25 15.32 -5.26 -8.22
CA ILE A 25 15.94 -6.39 -7.51
C ILE A 25 16.81 -5.92 -6.31
N ALA A 26 17.60 -4.85 -6.48
CA ALA A 26 18.44 -4.33 -5.40
C ALA A 26 17.64 -3.63 -4.27
N GLU A 27 16.54 -2.95 -4.62
CA GLU A 27 15.60 -2.42 -3.62
C GLU A 27 14.81 -3.56 -2.92
N GLU A 28 14.65 -4.72 -3.58
CA GLU A 28 13.91 -5.92 -3.12
C GLU A 28 14.67 -6.73 -2.04
N GLU A 29 15.96 -7.01 -2.27
CA GLU A 29 16.79 -7.76 -1.31
C GLU A 29 16.88 -7.03 0.04
N ASN A 30 16.87 -5.69 0.01
CA ASN A 30 16.88 -4.86 1.21
C ASN A 30 15.52 -4.92 1.96
N ARG A 31 14.39 -4.99 1.23
CA ARG A 31 13.03 -5.08 1.79
C ARG A 31 12.76 -6.42 2.47
N LEU A 32 13.20 -7.53 1.87
CA LEU A 32 13.05 -8.85 2.46
C LEU A 32 14.00 -9.04 3.66
N ALA A 33 15.21 -8.51 3.59
CA ALA A 33 16.15 -8.53 4.72
C ALA A 33 15.60 -7.81 5.96
N GLU A 34 14.95 -6.64 5.81
CA GLU A 34 14.33 -5.94 6.94
C GLU A 34 13.16 -6.72 7.57
N ILE A 35 12.43 -7.49 6.77
CA ILE A 35 11.32 -8.35 7.24
C ILE A 35 11.84 -9.65 7.87
N GLU A 36 13.00 -10.18 7.45
CA GLU A 36 13.67 -11.31 8.12
C GLU A 36 14.07 -10.97 9.57
N ILE A 37 14.33 -9.69 9.88
CA ILE A 37 14.65 -9.26 11.26
C ILE A 37 13.47 -9.51 12.22
N VAL A 38 12.22 -9.58 11.72
CA VAL A 38 11.02 -9.84 12.53
C VAL A 38 11.09 -11.18 13.29
N ASP A 39 11.84 -12.17 12.79
CA ASP A 39 11.99 -13.46 13.47
C ASP A 39 12.93 -13.40 14.70
N HIS A 40 13.72 -12.32 14.86
CA HIS A 40 14.65 -12.11 15.99
C HIS A 40 14.20 -11.03 17.00
N VAL A 41 13.01 -10.46 16.82
CA VAL A 41 12.47 -9.38 17.67
C VAL A 41 12.27 -9.86 19.11
N ARG A 42 12.98 -9.24 20.06
CA ARG A 42 12.80 -9.48 21.50
C ARG A 42 11.43 -8.94 21.96
N ARG A 43 10.73 -9.65 22.85
CA ARG A 43 9.47 -9.17 23.44
C ARG A 43 9.78 -8.03 24.41
N GLY A 44 9.72 -6.79 23.94
CA GLY A 44 9.91 -5.57 24.73
C GLY A 44 8.59 -4.81 24.95
N PRO A 45 8.50 -3.95 25.98
CA PRO A 45 7.35 -3.06 26.14
C PRO A 45 7.26 -2.07 24.97
N PRO A 46 6.05 -1.69 24.53
CA PRO A 46 5.89 -0.72 23.44
C PRO A 46 6.39 0.66 23.88
N VAL A 47 7.28 1.26 23.09
CA VAL A 47 7.66 2.68 23.23
C VAL A 47 6.93 3.47 22.15
N THR A 48 6.20 4.50 22.53
CA THR A 48 5.44 5.31 21.56
C THR A 48 6.33 6.35 20.89
N HIS A 49 6.03 6.71 19.64
CA HIS A 49 6.73 7.78 18.92
C HIS A 49 6.77 9.12 19.70
N GLN A 50 5.77 9.37 20.56
CA GLN A 50 5.73 10.54 21.44
C GLN A 50 6.80 10.51 22.56
N GLU A 51 7.20 9.33 23.03
CA GLU A 51 8.24 9.18 24.05
C GLU A 51 9.65 9.24 23.47
N ILE A 52 9.82 8.83 22.21
CA ILE A 52 11.08 8.95 21.46
C ILE A 52 11.34 10.42 21.11
N LEU A 53 10.33 11.17 20.66
CA LEU A 53 10.38 12.62 20.44
C LEU A 53 10.74 13.43 21.70
N ARG A 54 10.48 12.88 22.90
CA ARG A 54 10.84 13.51 24.17
C ARG A 54 12.29 13.25 24.58
N LYS A 55 12.89 12.13 24.15
CA LYS A 55 14.26 11.73 24.53
C LYS A 55 15.32 12.23 23.55
N SER A 56 14.96 12.36 22.28
CA SER A 56 15.77 13.01 21.26
C SER A 56 15.27 14.44 21.16
N GLY A 57 16.05 15.46 21.51
CA GLY A 57 15.67 16.87 21.38
C GLY A 57 15.39 17.27 19.92
N GLY A 58 14.23 16.87 19.39
CA GLY A 58 13.92 16.83 17.97
C GLY A 58 12.97 17.96 17.58
N THR A 59 13.44 18.80 16.66
CA THR A 59 12.62 19.69 15.86
C THR A 59 11.47 18.89 15.23
N GLN A 60 10.22 19.23 15.57
CA GLN A 60 9.03 18.69 14.90
C GLN A 60 9.18 18.84 13.38
N LEU A 61 9.29 17.73 12.64
CA LEU A 61 9.29 17.71 11.18
C LEU A 61 7.87 18.08 10.68
N ARG A 62 7.59 19.39 10.58
CA ARG A 62 6.28 19.93 10.20
C ARG A 62 5.93 19.79 8.71
N ASP A 63 6.85 19.32 7.87
CA ASP A 63 6.71 19.38 6.40
C ASP A 63 6.68 18.02 5.67
N THR A 64 6.62 16.89 6.38
CA THR A 64 6.41 15.59 5.70
C THR A 64 4.91 15.34 5.50
N PRO A 65 4.44 15.08 4.25
CA PRO A 65 3.05 14.72 4.01
C PRO A 65 2.67 13.48 4.82
N LYS A 66 1.55 13.53 5.54
CA LYS A 66 1.03 12.36 6.25
C LYS A 66 0.75 11.23 5.23
N PRO A 67 1.13 9.97 5.53
CA PRO A 67 0.82 8.86 4.64
C PRO A 67 -0.68 8.69 4.38
N LEU A 68 -1.02 8.31 3.16
CA LEU A 68 -2.39 8.03 2.75
C LEU A 68 -2.76 6.58 3.13
N LEU A 69 -3.86 6.43 3.87
CA LEU A 69 -4.38 5.14 4.32
C LEU A 69 -5.73 4.85 3.66
N VAL A 70 -6.01 3.59 3.34
CA VAL A 70 -7.35 3.18 2.92
C VAL A 70 -8.29 3.19 4.13
N THR A 71 -9.28 4.07 4.09
CA THR A 71 -10.25 4.26 5.19
C THR A 71 -11.57 3.55 4.95
N LYS A 72 -11.93 3.31 3.68
CA LYS A 72 -13.12 2.58 3.25
C LYS A 72 -12.82 1.82 1.97
N TRP A 73 -13.50 0.71 1.76
CA TRP A 73 -13.39 -0.07 0.54
C TRP A 73 -14.71 -0.78 0.22
N VAL A 74 -14.91 -1.07 -1.07
CA VAL A 74 -16.04 -1.83 -1.59
C VAL A 74 -15.50 -2.80 -2.63
N ASP A 75 -15.69 -4.09 -2.38
CA ASP A 75 -15.42 -5.13 -3.35
C ASP A 75 -16.68 -5.37 -4.19
N TYR A 76 -16.66 -4.92 -5.44
CA TYR A 76 -17.70 -5.19 -6.42
C TYR A 76 -17.10 -5.87 -7.67
N SER A 77 -16.07 -6.69 -7.44
CA SER A 77 -15.28 -7.37 -8.47
C SER A 77 -16.06 -8.41 -9.27
N ASN A 78 -17.16 -8.93 -8.75
CA ASN A 78 -18.04 -9.82 -9.52
C ASN A 78 -18.67 -9.13 -10.75
N LYS A 79 -18.64 -7.79 -10.85
CA LYS A 79 -19.18 -7.05 -11.98
C LYS A 79 -18.27 -5.95 -12.52
N TYR A 80 -17.64 -5.16 -11.66
CA TYR A 80 -16.95 -3.94 -12.08
C TYR A 80 -15.51 -3.87 -11.61
N GLY A 81 -15.26 -4.14 -10.33
CA GLY A 81 -13.93 -4.01 -9.73
C GLY A 81 -13.98 -3.60 -8.26
N PHE A 82 -12.88 -3.07 -7.77
CA PHE A 82 -12.67 -2.72 -6.37
C PHE A 82 -12.49 -1.22 -6.18
N GLY A 83 -13.27 -0.64 -5.28
CA GLY A 83 -13.22 0.77 -4.92
C GLY A 83 -12.64 0.98 -3.53
N ALA A 84 -11.84 2.04 -3.35
CA ALA A 84 -11.26 2.43 -2.07
C ALA A 84 -11.29 3.95 -1.89
N GLN A 85 -11.51 4.42 -0.66
CA GLN A 85 -11.37 5.82 -0.25
C GLN A 85 -10.16 5.98 0.66
N LEU A 86 -9.28 6.92 0.34
CA LEU A 86 -8.08 7.21 1.11
C LEU A 86 -8.36 8.24 2.23
N SER A 87 -7.40 8.42 3.14
CA SER A 87 -7.53 9.26 4.32
C SER A 87 -7.67 10.77 4.03
N ASP A 88 -7.19 11.22 2.87
CA ASP A 88 -7.39 12.57 2.34
C ASP A 88 -8.78 12.77 1.70
N GLY A 89 -9.55 11.70 1.51
CA GLY A 89 -10.87 11.72 0.87
C GLY A 89 -10.86 11.44 -0.63
N SER A 90 -9.70 11.25 -1.25
CA SER A 90 -9.60 10.76 -2.62
C SER A 90 -10.20 9.36 -2.74
N VAL A 91 -10.71 9.04 -3.93
CA VAL A 91 -11.33 7.74 -4.22
C VAL A 91 -10.65 7.13 -5.42
N THR A 92 -10.30 5.85 -5.34
CA THR A 92 -9.74 5.08 -6.46
C THR A 92 -10.58 3.84 -6.73
N VAL A 93 -10.68 3.46 -8.01
CA VAL A 93 -11.31 2.22 -8.47
C VAL A 93 -10.34 1.51 -9.41
N ARG A 94 -10.12 0.23 -9.14
CA ARG A 94 -9.39 -0.71 -9.97
C ARG A 94 -10.42 -1.62 -10.65
N PHE A 95 -10.58 -1.52 -11.97
CA PHE A 95 -11.59 -2.26 -12.73
C PHE A 95 -11.13 -3.67 -13.09
N ASN A 96 -12.05 -4.57 -13.40
CA ASN A 96 -11.68 -5.94 -13.81
C ASN A 96 -10.82 -6.00 -15.09
N ASP A 97 -10.83 -4.95 -15.91
CA ASP A 97 -10.07 -4.86 -17.16
C ASP A 97 -8.64 -4.31 -16.98
N CYS A 98 -8.03 -4.45 -15.81
CA CYS A 98 -6.69 -3.91 -15.53
C CYS A 98 -6.56 -2.37 -15.39
N SER A 99 -7.55 -1.59 -15.83
CA SER A 99 -7.48 -0.14 -15.73
C SER A 99 -7.80 0.41 -14.32
N LYS A 100 -7.33 1.62 -14.04
CA LYS A 100 -7.44 2.31 -12.76
C LYS A 100 -7.97 3.72 -12.97
N ILE A 101 -8.85 4.19 -12.09
CA ILE A 101 -9.34 5.57 -12.12
C ILE A 101 -9.40 6.12 -10.69
N ALA A 102 -9.01 7.37 -10.51
CA ALA A 102 -9.05 8.03 -9.22
C ALA A 102 -9.66 9.43 -9.33
N LEU A 103 -10.34 9.85 -8.26
CA LEU A 103 -10.95 11.15 -8.07
C LEU A 103 -10.23 11.84 -6.91
N SER A 104 -9.71 13.04 -7.16
CA SER A 104 -9.02 13.83 -6.14
C SER A 104 -9.94 14.18 -4.95
N PRO A 105 -9.40 14.54 -3.77
CA PRO A 105 -10.20 14.88 -2.58
C PRO A 105 -11.27 15.95 -2.81
N GLY A 106 -10.96 16.96 -3.63
CA GLY A 106 -11.89 18.03 -4.01
C GLY A 106 -12.89 17.64 -5.11
N LYS A 107 -12.88 16.39 -5.56
CA LYS A 107 -13.71 15.86 -6.66
C LYS A 107 -13.57 16.65 -7.98
N SER A 108 -12.43 17.32 -8.16
CA SER A 108 -12.17 18.25 -9.26
C SER A 108 -11.30 17.66 -10.37
N THR A 109 -10.43 16.72 -10.04
CA THR A 109 -9.47 16.12 -10.96
C THR A 109 -9.66 14.61 -10.99
N VAL A 110 -9.67 14.05 -12.19
CA VAL A 110 -9.73 12.63 -12.46
C VAL A 110 -8.37 12.19 -13.01
N HIS A 111 -7.78 11.18 -12.37
CA HIS A 111 -6.59 10.49 -12.85
C HIS A 111 -7.04 9.14 -13.40
N TYR A 112 -6.53 8.77 -14.57
CA TYR A 112 -6.83 7.49 -15.20
C TYR A 112 -5.53 6.81 -15.64
N CYS A 113 -5.46 5.50 -15.45
CA CYS A 113 -4.40 4.64 -15.92
C CYS A 113 -5.04 3.50 -16.72
N ASP A 114 -4.62 3.29 -17.96
CA ASP A 114 -5.13 2.16 -18.76
C ASP A 114 -4.44 0.83 -18.38
N GLN A 115 -4.73 -0.22 -19.14
CA GLN A 115 -4.26 -1.58 -18.87
C GLN A 115 -2.75 -1.75 -19.07
N VAL A 116 -2.13 -0.87 -19.86
CA VAL A 116 -0.69 -0.87 -20.17
C VAL A 116 0.05 0.25 -19.44
N ASN A 117 -0.56 0.78 -18.38
CA ASN A 117 -0.06 1.83 -17.51
C ASN A 117 0.16 3.21 -18.18
N ASN A 118 -0.55 3.52 -19.26
CA ASN A 118 -0.59 4.90 -19.75
C ASN A 118 -1.48 5.74 -18.83
N ALA A 119 -0.89 6.76 -18.23
CA ALA A 119 -1.58 7.66 -17.33
C ALA A 119 -2.03 8.95 -18.03
N CYS A 120 -3.23 9.41 -17.72
CA CYS A 120 -3.71 10.74 -18.09
C CYS A 120 -4.50 11.38 -16.94
N GLN A 121 -4.64 12.70 -17.00
CA GLN A 121 -5.45 13.45 -16.05
C GLN A 121 -6.35 14.43 -16.77
N CYS A 122 -7.55 14.63 -16.23
CA CYS A 122 -8.52 15.59 -16.74
C CYS A 122 -9.32 16.19 -15.59
N ARG A 123 -10.01 17.31 -15.85
CA ARG A 123 -10.98 17.84 -14.88
C ARG A 123 -12.21 16.93 -14.86
N SER A 124 -12.84 16.78 -13.70
CA SER A 124 -14.09 16.01 -13.58
C SER A 124 -15.23 16.58 -14.44
N SER A 125 -15.19 17.87 -14.77
CA SER A 125 -16.10 18.54 -15.70
C SER A 125 -15.78 18.29 -17.19
N ALA A 126 -14.63 17.72 -17.51
CA ALA A 126 -14.12 17.56 -18.87
C ALA A 126 -13.60 16.13 -19.11
N VAL A 127 -14.28 15.13 -18.54
CA VAL A 127 -13.94 13.72 -18.73
C VAL A 127 -14.22 13.31 -20.19
N PRO A 128 -13.24 12.75 -20.91
CA PRO A 128 -13.42 12.28 -22.28
C PRO A 128 -14.56 11.25 -22.42
N THR A 129 -15.26 11.26 -23.56
CA THR A 129 -16.43 10.40 -23.80
C THR A 129 -16.14 8.92 -23.57
N ASN A 130 -14.96 8.44 -23.96
CA ASN A 130 -14.53 7.05 -23.77
C ASN A 130 -14.31 6.65 -22.30
N LEU A 131 -14.22 7.61 -21.37
CA LEU A 131 -14.06 7.36 -19.93
C LEU A 131 -15.34 7.61 -19.12
N GLN A 132 -16.41 8.11 -19.74
CA GLN A 132 -17.63 8.52 -19.02
C GLN A 132 -18.27 7.38 -18.22
N ALA A 133 -18.32 6.16 -18.76
CA ALA A 133 -18.87 5.00 -18.05
C ALA A 133 -18.05 4.64 -16.80
N LYS A 134 -16.72 4.66 -16.91
CA LYS A 134 -15.80 4.41 -15.78
C LYS A 134 -15.89 5.53 -14.74
N PHE A 135 -16.01 6.77 -15.16
CA PHE A 135 -16.22 7.92 -14.27
C PHE A 135 -17.56 7.86 -13.53
N MET A 136 -18.63 7.42 -14.19
CA MET A 136 -19.92 7.18 -13.55
C MET A 136 -19.82 6.09 -12.46
N LEU A 137 -19.09 5.00 -12.73
CA LEU A 137 -18.84 3.97 -11.71
C LEU A 137 -18.00 4.52 -10.54
N LEU A 138 -16.95 5.28 -10.82
CA LEU A 138 -16.14 5.94 -9.78
C LEU A 138 -16.98 6.80 -8.85
N THR A 139 -17.86 7.64 -9.42
CA THR A 139 -18.78 8.48 -8.63
C THR A 139 -19.81 7.65 -7.86
N TYR A 140 -20.28 6.53 -8.42
CA TYR A 140 -21.14 5.59 -7.71
C TYR A 140 -20.44 4.97 -6.48
N PHE A 141 -19.23 4.46 -6.64
CA PHE A 141 -18.40 3.94 -5.53
C PHE A 141 -18.19 5.02 -4.46
N ALA A 142 -17.79 6.22 -4.86
CA ALA A 142 -17.55 7.34 -3.95
C ALA A 142 -18.81 7.67 -3.12
N ASN A 143 -19.95 7.83 -3.79
CA ASN A 143 -21.22 8.14 -3.13
C ASN A 143 -21.69 7.01 -2.21
N TYR A 144 -21.50 5.76 -2.62
CA TYR A 144 -21.84 4.61 -1.79
C TYR A 144 -21.01 4.58 -0.50
N MET A 145 -19.68 4.73 -0.62
CA MET A 145 -18.78 4.76 0.55
C MET A 145 -19.06 5.94 1.48
N ASP A 146 -19.38 7.12 0.93
CA ASP A 146 -19.76 8.30 1.71
C ASP A 146 -21.07 8.06 2.50
N LYS A 147 -22.06 7.39 1.91
CA LYS A 147 -23.39 7.18 2.52
C LYS A 147 -23.48 5.98 3.47
N HIS A 148 -22.76 4.90 3.20
CA HIS A 148 -23.03 3.61 3.85
C HIS A 148 -21.91 3.08 4.74
N LEU A 149 -20.72 3.68 4.68
CA LEU A 149 -19.55 3.18 5.41
C LEU A 149 -19.00 4.21 6.38
N LEU A 150 -18.72 3.76 7.61
CA LEU A 150 -18.06 4.57 8.64
C LEU A 150 -16.60 4.83 8.26
N LYS A 151 -16.08 6.01 8.61
CA LYS A 151 -14.66 6.33 8.38
C LYS A 151 -13.78 5.47 9.31
N GLY A 152 -12.81 4.74 8.74
CA GLY A 152 -11.97 3.77 9.44
C GLY A 152 -10.86 4.33 10.35
N GLY A 153 -10.83 5.64 10.62
CA GLY A 153 -9.83 6.30 11.48
C GLY A 153 -9.96 7.82 11.47
N ASP A 154 -9.74 8.45 12.62
CA ASP A 154 -9.79 9.91 12.80
C ASP A 154 -8.44 10.53 12.47
N SER A 155 -8.26 10.86 11.19
CA SER A 155 -7.34 11.94 10.83
C SER A 155 -7.93 12.70 9.65
N LYS A 156 -8.28 13.95 9.91
CA LYS A 156 -8.43 14.95 8.85
C LYS A 156 -7.01 15.22 8.35
N VAL A 157 -6.57 14.47 7.33
CA VAL A 157 -5.34 14.81 6.63
C VAL A 157 -5.70 15.96 5.69
N THR A 158 -5.31 17.18 6.07
CA THR A 158 -5.23 18.30 5.13
C THR A 158 -3.97 18.11 4.33
N THR A 159 -4.05 17.40 3.20
CA THR A 159 -2.99 17.47 2.19
C THR A 159 -3.11 18.81 1.46
N SER A 160 -1.96 19.46 1.22
CA SER A 160 -1.87 20.58 0.29
C SER A 160 -2.35 20.12 -1.10
N ALA A 161 -2.93 21.05 -1.87
CA ALA A 161 -3.54 20.81 -3.17
C ALA A 161 -2.58 20.31 -4.28
N ASP A 162 -1.29 20.14 -3.96
CA ASP A 162 -0.18 19.94 -4.89
C ASP A 162 0.43 18.52 -4.84
N GLN A 163 -0.27 17.51 -4.29
CA GLN A 163 0.23 16.13 -4.43
C GLN A 163 0.14 15.70 -5.91
N PRO A 164 1.27 15.39 -6.58
CA PRO A 164 1.32 15.20 -8.02
C PRO A 164 0.67 13.89 -8.48
N SER A 165 0.47 12.92 -7.58
CA SER A 165 -0.23 11.67 -7.88
C SER A 165 -0.89 11.08 -6.64
N PHE A 166 -2.14 10.63 -6.77
CA PHE A 166 -2.82 9.80 -5.78
C PHE A 166 -2.55 8.33 -6.10
N PRO A 167 -2.21 7.50 -5.11
CA PRO A 167 -1.94 6.09 -5.37
C PRO A 167 -3.24 5.36 -5.77
N PHE A 168 -3.13 4.46 -6.74
CA PHE A 168 -4.19 3.53 -7.08
C PHE A 168 -4.11 2.29 -6.20
N VAL A 169 -5.21 1.53 -6.12
CA VAL A 169 -5.14 0.14 -5.63
C VAL A 169 -4.69 -0.72 -6.81
N ASP A 170 -3.58 -1.43 -6.64
CA ASP A 170 -3.06 -2.34 -7.66
C ASP A 170 -3.58 -3.75 -7.40
N ILE A 171 -3.44 -4.24 -6.16
CA ILE A 171 -3.87 -5.57 -5.76
C ILE A 171 -4.77 -5.47 -4.54
N TRP A 172 -5.83 -6.29 -4.52
CA TRP A 172 -6.63 -6.53 -3.33
C TRP A 172 -6.99 -8.02 -3.27
N PHE A 173 -7.03 -8.57 -2.06
CA PHE A 173 -7.67 -9.86 -1.84
C PHE A 173 -8.13 -10.02 -0.41
N ARG A 174 -9.18 -10.81 -0.26
CA ARG A 174 -9.74 -11.19 1.04
C ARG A 174 -9.27 -12.59 1.40
N THR A 175 -8.85 -12.75 2.65
CA THR A 175 -8.72 -14.06 3.32
C THR A 175 -9.83 -14.19 4.35
N ASP A 176 -9.91 -15.33 5.04
CA ASP A 176 -10.92 -15.53 6.09
C ASP A 176 -10.77 -14.55 7.25
N ILE A 177 -9.58 -13.97 7.45
CA ILE A 177 -9.25 -13.13 8.60
C ILE A 177 -8.84 -11.70 8.25
N THR A 178 -8.53 -11.39 6.98
CA THR A 178 -8.06 -10.06 6.59
C THR A 178 -8.56 -9.59 5.23
N MET A 179 -8.66 -8.27 5.08
CA MET A 179 -8.60 -7.60 3.78
C MET A 179 -7.17 -7.08 3.54
N VAL A 180 -6.57 -7.47 2.42
CA VAL A 180 -5.24 -7.01 1.99
C VAL A 180 -5.41 -6.07 0.81
N MET A 181 -4.75 -4.92 0.86
CA MET A 181 -4.72 -3.93 -0.21
C MET A 181 -3.27 -3.50 -0.44
N TYR A 182 -2.83 -3.50 -1.69
CA TYR A 182 -1.52 -3.02 -2.12
C TYR A 182 -1.71 -1.87 -3.09
N LEU A 183 -1.04 -0.74 -2.81
CA LEU A 183 -1.18 0.49 -3.55
C LEU A 183 -0.01 0.70 -4.52
N SER A 184 -0.25 1.50 -5.57
CA SER A 184 0.73 1.75 -6.63
C SER A 184 1.99 2.51 -6.20
N ASN A 185 2.02 3.02 -4.98
CA ASN A 185 3.21 3.61 -4.35
C ASN A 185 3.98 2.60 -3.47
N GLY A 186 3.62 1.32 -3.53
CA GLY A 186 4.20 0.23 -2.75
C GLY A 186 3.63 0.08 -1.33
N THR A 187 2.67 0.90 -0.92
CA THR A 187 2.05 0.78 0.41
C THR A 187 1.20 -0.49 0.48
N MET A 188 1.46 -1.34 1.48
CA MET A 188 0.61 -2.50 1.79
C MET A 188 -0.20 -2.22 3.06
N GLN A 189 -1.51 -2.38 2.99
CA GLN A 189 -2.41 -2.27 4.13
C GLN A 189 -3.16 -3.57 4.36
N VAL A 190 -3.10 -4.08 5.59
CA VAL A 190 -3.75 -5.31 6.04
C VAL A 190 -4.72 -4.97 7.17
N ASN A 191 -6.01 -5.21 6.94
CA ASN A 191 -7.08 -4.95 7.91
C ASN A 191 -7.61 -6.27 8.46
N PHE A 192 -7.47 -6.50 9.77
CA PHE A 192 -7.89 -7.73 10.44
C PHE A 192 -9.36 -7.64 10.86
N PHE A 193 -10.16 -8.63 10.49
CA PHE A 193 -11.62 -8.58 10.72
C PHE A 193 -12.01 -8.85 12.18
N ASN A 194 -11.31 -9.76 12.85
CA ASN A 194 -11.71 -10.24 14.18
C ASN A 194 -11.66 -9.16 15.26
N ASP A 195 -10.70 -8.23 15.17
CA ASP A 195 -10.51 -7.19 16.19
C ASP A 195 -10.26 -5.78 15.63
N HIS A 196 -10.48 -5.61 14.33
CA HIS A 196 -10.41 -4.34 13.62
C HIS A 196 -9.05 -3.63 13.62
N THR A 197 -8.00 -4.30 14.11
CA THR A 197 -6.63 -3.81 14.03
C THR A 197 -6.14 -3.77 12.59
N LYS A 198 -5.14 -2.92 12.30
CA LYS A 198 -4.59 -2.75 10.95
C LYS A 198 -3.08 -2.61 11.02
N ILE A 199 -2.39 -3.18 10.04
CA ILE A 199 -0.97 -2.91 9.77
C ILE A 199 -0.90 -2.22 8.42
N VAL A 200 -0.17 -1.12 8.36
CA VAL A 200 0.18 -0.44 7.12
C VAL A 200 1.69 -0.41 7.02
N LEU A 201 2.25 -0.97 5.95
CA LEU A 201 3.67 -0.92 5.64
C LEU A 201 3.86 0.03 4.46
N ILE A 202 4.64 1.09 4.67
CA ILE A 202 4.91 2.12 3.67
C ILE A 202 6.41 2.10 3.39
N PRO A 203 6.83 1.78 2.17
CA PRO A 203 8.25 1.80 1.82
C PRO A 203 8.78 3.23 1.86
N GLY A 204 9.86 3.46 2.61
CA GLY A 204 10.65 4.68 2.57
C GLY A 204 11.96 4.48 1.80
N ALA A 205 12.74 5.56 1.69
CA ALA A 205 14.00 5.53 0.94
C ALA A 205 15.08 4.63 1.58
N SER A 206 15.07 4.49 2.91
CA SER A 206 16.09 3.77 3.68
C SER A 206 15.53 2.89 4.79
N ASP A 207 14.22 2.91 5.01
CA ASP A 207 13.52 2.19 6.08
C ASP A 207 12.03 2.07 5.72
N ILE A 208 11.33 1.14 6.34
CA ILE A 208 9.89 0.96 6.19
C ILE A 208 9.18 1.65 7.34
N LEU A 209 8.26 2.56 7.01
CA LEU A 209 7.34 3.13 7.98
C LEU A 209 6.18 2.16 8.20
N LEU A 210 6.07 1.65 9.43
CA LEU A 210 4.95 0.84 9.88
C LEU A 210 3.95 1.71 10.65
N ILE A 211 2.66 1.61 10.31
CA ILE A 211 1.58 2.17 11.11
C ILE A 211 0.73 1.01 11.63
N TYR A 212 0.64 0.90 12.95
CA TYR A 212 -0.25 -0.03 13.63
C TYR A 212 -1.48 0.74 14.13
N ILE A 213 -2.66 0.33 13.67
CA ILE A 213 -3.93 0.83 14.20
C ILE A 213 -4.47 -0.24 15.13
N ASP A 214 -4.60 0.10 16.40
CA ASP A 214 -4.99 -0.84 17.45
C ASP A 214 -6.53 -1.06 17.52
N LYS A 215 -6.96 -1.80 18.55
CA LYS A 215 -8.38 -2.12 18.81
C LYS A 215 -9.19 -0.89 19.20
N GLN A 216 -8.53 0.13 19.75
CA GLN A 216 -9.10 1.42 20.11
C GLN A 216 -9.19 2.36 18.91
N ARG A 217 -8.68 1.95 17.74
CA ARG A 217 -8.59 2.72 16.49
C ARG A 217 -7.57 3.85 16.55
N GLU A 218 -6.63 3.77 17.49
CA GLU A 218 -5.52 4.71 17.59
C GLU A 218 -4.36 4.22 16.73
N GLY A 219 -3.81 5.13 15.92
CA GLY A 219 -2.70 4.84 15.01
C GLY A 219 -1.37 5.21 15.65
N THR A 220 -0.45 4.26 15.75
CA THR A 220 0.94 4.50 16.16
C THR A 220 1.90 4.15 15.03
N SER A 221 2.84 5.05 14.76
CA SER A 221 3.85 4.89 13.72
C SER A 221 5.19 4.44 14.31
N TYR A 222 5.87 3.56 13.59
CA TYR A 222 7.17 2.98 13.95
C TYR A 222 8.03 2.88 12.70
N LEU A 223 9.34 3.04 12.85
CA LEU A 223 10.28 2.56 11.84
C LEU A 223 10.53 1.06 12.04
N MET A 224 10.75 0.32 10.95
CA MET A 224 11.00 -1.12 11.04
C MET A 224 12.33 -1.39 11.75
N SER A 225 13.33 -0.53 11.56
CA SER A 225 14.61 -0.59 12.29
C SER A 225 14.44 -0.41 13.82
N ASP A 226 13.51 0.43 14.27
CA ASP A 226 13.19 0.62 15.69
C ASP A 226 12.54 -0.64 16.28
N ILE A 227 11.58 -1.23 15.58
CA ILE A 227 10.93 -2.48 16.00
C ILE A 227 11.97 -3.61 16.10
N SER A 228 12.87 -3.67 15.12
CA SER A 228 13.94 -4.65 15.03
C SER A 228 14.90 -4.57 16.21
N SER A 229 15.27 -3.36 16.61
CA SER A 229 16.25 -3.12 17.68
C SER A 229 15.64 -3.18 19.09
N GLN A 230 14.41 -2.70 19.28
CA GLN A 230 13.81 -2.51 20.59
C GLN A 230 12.78 -3.59 20.95
N GLY A 231 12.26 -4.32 19.97
CA GLY A 231 11.13 -5.19 20.20
C GLY A 231 9.79 -4.54 19.89
N CYS A 232 8.73 -5.36 19.84
CA CYS A 232 7.35 -4.87 19.91
C CYS A 232 6.46 -5.86 20.67
N ALA A 233 5.21 -5.46 20.89
CA ALA A 233 4.23 -6.30 21.56
C ALA A 233 4.02 -7.64 20.81
N PRO A 234 3.85 -8.78 21.51
CA PRO A 234 3.70 -10.09 20.86
C PRO A 234 2.61 -10.15 19.80
N GLU A 235 1.51 -9.44 20.05
CA GLU A 235 0.37 -9.31 19.15
C GLU A 235 0.74 -8.67 17.80
N MET A 236 1.64 -7.68 17.83
CA MET A 236 2.15 -7.01 16.63
C MET A 236 3.15 -7.88 15.87
N VAL A 237 3.98 -8.65 16.58
CA VAL A 237 4.89 -9.63 15.94
C VAL A 237 4.09 -10.68 15.15
N GLU A 238 3.00 -11.20 15.70
CA GLU A 238 2.14 -12.16 15.00
C GLU A 238 1.55 -11.58 13.70
N ARG A 239 1.08 -10.33 13.77
CA ARG A 239 0.56 -9.61 12.60
C ARG A 239 1.63 -9.34 11.56
N LEU A 240 2.84 -8.99 11.98
CA LEU A 240 3.98 -8.79 11.08
C LEU A 240 4.37 -10.09 10.37
N ARG A 241 4.39 -11.22 11.09
CA ARG A 241 4.60 -12.54 10.47
C ARG A 241 3.51 -12.89 9.46
N TYR A 242 2.26 -12.51 9.74
CA TYR A 242 1.16 -12.66 8.79
C TYR A 242 1.37 -11.77 7.56
N CYS A 243 1.71 -10.49 7.76
CA CYS A 243 1.98 -9.54 6.69
C CYS A 243 3.12 -10.02 5.77
N ARG A 244 4.18 -10.63 6.31
CA ARG A 244 5.24 -11.25 5.50
C ARG A 244 4.71 -12.31 4.54
N ARG A 245 3.85 -13.22 5.01
CA ARG A 245 3.27 -14.28 4.15
C ARG A 245 2.37 -13.70 3.06
N VAL A 246 1.57 -12.71 3.44
CA VAL A 246 0.69 -11.99 2.52
C VAL A 246 1.49 -11.22 1.47
N LEU A 247 2.60 -10.57 1.86
CA LEU A 247 3.44 -9.82 0.96
C LEU A 247 4.05 -10.72 -0.12
N LYS A 248 4.47 -11.94 0.23
CA LYS A 248 4.90 -12.93 -0.77
C LYS A 248 3.81 -13.23 -1.79
N LYS A 249 2.57 -13.40 -1.34
CA LYS A 249 1.44 -13.60 -2.27
C LYS A 249 1.15 -12.36 -3.13
N VAL A 250 1.28 -11.16 -2.55
CA VAL A 250 1.18 -9.91 -3.33
C VAL A 250 2.23 -9.90 -4.43
N TRP A 251 3.46 -10.29 -4.12
CA TRP A 251 4.55 -10.36 -5.09
C TRP A 251 4.22 -11.30 -6.26
N ASP A 252 3.77 -12.52 -5.96
CA ASP A 252 3.38 -13.50 -6.98
C ASP A 252 2.32 -12.92 -7.94
N LEU A 253 1.33 -12.18 -7.40
CA LEU A 253 0.28 -11.52 -8.19
C LEU A 253 0.81 -10.35 -9.04
N VAL A 254 1.80 -9.59 -8.57
CA VAL A 254 2.43 -8.51 -9.36
C VAL A 254 3.20 -9.10 -10.55
N GLU A 255 3.90 -10.22 -10.35
CA GLU A 255 4.66 -10.89 -11.42
C GLU A 255 3.73 -11.45 -12.50
N GLU A 256 2.59 -12.04 -12.10
CA GLU A 256 1.56 -12.51 -13.03
C GLU A 256 0.99 -11.37 -13.90
N GLU A 257 0.74 -10.19 -13.31
CA GLU A 257 0.26 -9.01 -14.05
C GLU A 257 1.33 -8.42 -14.98
N SER A 258 2.62 -8.54 -14.65
CA SER A 258 3.73 -7.97 -15.43
C SER A 258 4.13 -8.81 -16.64
N ASN A 259 3.72 -10.08 -16.67
CA ASN A 259 4.00 -11.03 -17.75
C ASN A 259 2.85 -11.17 -18.77
N CYS A 260 1.76 -10.42 -18.59
CA CYS A 260 0.65 -10.30 -19.54
C CYS A 260 0.86 -9.12 -20.49
#